data_AF-A0A5C6YVQ3-F1
#
_entry.id   AF-A0A5C6YVQ3-F1
#
_cell.length_a   1.000
_cell.length_b   1.000
_cell.length_c   1.000
_cell.angle_alpha   90.00
_cell.angle_beta   90.00
_cell.angle_gamma   90.00
#
_symmetry.space_group_name_H-M   'P 1'
#
loop_
_entity.id
_entity.type
_entity.pdbx_description
1 polymer ?
#
loop_
_entity_poly.entity_id
_entity_poly.type
_entity_poly.pdbx_seq_one_letter_code
_entity_poly.pdbx_strand_id
1 'polypeptide(L)'
;MIRTHVLGFPRIGANRELKFALERHWRGEIDEAELQDVAAELRARHWRLQAGAGLDHVTVGDFALYDQVADLIQLFGCEPARFGFTGEESPLRRYFAMARGVAAHEHGEGCGCGASAGEGAAALEMTKWFDTNYHYLVPEFDAATAFTLHADRLLAEVDEAIALPASPKAALLGPVSFLFLGKSKEAGFDRLALLERLLPVYEQLLVKLAARGV
;
A
#
# COMPACT_ATOMS: atom_id res chain seq x y z
N MET A 1 1.84 -33.40 -8.77
CA MET A 1 0.46 -32.87 -8.86
C MET A 1 0.58 -31.43 -9.35
N ILE A 2 -0.22 -31.02 -10.34
CA ILE A 2 -0.21 -29.64 -10.85
C ILE A 2 -0.90 -28.76 -9.80
N ARG A 3 -0.36 -27.57 -9.53
CA ARG A 3 -0.97 -26.56 -8.64
C ARG A 3 -1.54 -25.42 -9.47
N THR A 4 -2.61 -24.81 -8.96
CA THR A 4 -3.40 -23.76 -9.59
C THR A 4 -3.55 -22.58 -8.63
N HIS A 5 -3.35 -21.38 -9.14
CA HIS A 5 -3.51 -20.13 -8.40
C HIS A 5 -3.73 -18.97 -9.38
N VAL A 6 -4.12 -17.81 -8.85
CA VAL A 6 -4.18 -16.55 -9.61
C VAL A 6 -2.98 -15.66 -9.28
N LEU A 7 -2.74 -14.63 -10.11
CA LEU A 7 -1.67 -13.65 -9.86
C LEU A 7 -2.12 -12.52 -8.92
N GLY A 8 -3.41 -12.21 -8.93
CA GLY A 8 -4.09 -11.24 -8.09
C GLY A 8 -5.60 -11.23 -8.40
N PHE A 9 -6.39 -10.58 -7.56
CA PHE A 9 -7.84 -10.53 -7.67
C PHE A 9 -8.37 -9.08 -7.64
N PRO A 10 -9.39 -8.72 -8.44
CA PRO A 10 -9.96 -7.37 -8.41
C PRO A 10 -10.51 -6.98 -7.03
N ARG A 11 -9.95 -5.93 -6.44
CA ARG A 11 -10.26 -5.49 -5.07
C ARG A 11 -11.51 -4.63 -4.90
N ILE A 12 -12.05 -4.10 -6.00
CA ILE A 12 -13.12 -3.07 -5.96
C ILE A 12 -14.46 -3.59 -5.40
N GLY A 13 -14.68 -4.91 -5.44
CA GLY A 13 -15.93 -5.56 -5.08
C GLY A 13 -16.92 -5.63 -6.24
N ALA A 14 -17.82 -6.61 -6.22
CA ALA A 14 -18.76 -6.89 -7.31
C ALA A 14 -19.71 -5.72 -7.61
N ASN A 15 -20.02 -4.91 -6.59
CA ASN A 15 -20.86 -3.72 -6.68
C ASN A 15 -20.08 -2.43 -6.43
N ARG A 16 -18.75 -2.46 -6.54
CA ARG A 16 -17.83 -1.35 -6.22
C ARG A 16 -17.89 -0.90 -4.76
N GLU A 17 -18.09 -1.83 -3.85
CA GLU A 17 -18.19 -1.58 -2.40
C GLU A 17 -16.99 -0.77 -1.89
N LEU A 18 -15.77 -1.11 -2.33
CA LEU A 18 -14.56 -0.40 -1.91
C LEU A 18 -14.56 1.06 -2.39
N LYS A 19 -15.04 1.32 -3.62
CA LYS A 19 -15.16 2.69 -4.16
C LYS A 19 -16.03 3.54 -3.24
N PHE A 20 -17.22 3.04 -2.90
CA PHE A 20 -18.17 3.80 -2.10
C PHE A 20 -17.68 3.99 -0.67
N ALA A 21 -17.05 2.98 -0.07
CA ALA A 21 -16.43 3.11 1.25
C ALA A 21 -15.33 4.17 1.27
N LEU A 22 -14.41 4.17 0.29
CA LEU A 22 -13.36 5.20 0.17
C LEU A 22 -13.96 6.60 0.03
N GLU A 23 -14.98 6.77 -0.82
CA GLU A 23 -15.64 8.06 -1.01
C GLU A 23 -16.34 8.55 0.25
N ARG A 24 -17.02 7.67 0.98
CA ARG A 24 -17.65 7.99 2.28
C ARG A 24 -16.60 8.38 3.31
N HIS A 25 -15.50 7.63 3.40
CA HIS A 25 -14.39 7.92 4.29
C HIS A 25 -13.78 9.29 4.00
N TRP A 26 -13.52 9.62 2.74
CA TRP A 26 -12.98 10.92 2.34
C TRP A 26 -13.96 12.08 2.56
N ARG A 27 -15.26 11.82 2.66
CA ARG A 27 -16.27 12.82 3.08
C ARG A 27 -16.44 12.90 4.60
N GLY A 28 -15.75 12.06 5.38
CA GLY A 28 -15.87 11.99 6.83
C GLY A 28 -17.15 11.30 7.32
N GLU A 29 -17.81 10.52 6.46
CA GLU A 29 -19.05 9.80 6.78
C GLU A 29 -18.82 8.44 7.45
N ILE A 30 -17.62 7.88 7.31
CA ILE A 30 -17.16 6.69 8.03
C ILE A 30 -15.74 6.92 8.52
N ASP A 31 -15.40 6.34 9.66
CA ASP A 31 -14.05 6.45 10.21
C ASP A 31 -13.07 5.46 9.54
N GLU A 32 -11.83 5.43 10.05
CA GLU A 32 -10.80 4.51 9.54
C GLU A 32 -11.13 3.04 9.84
N ALA A 33 -11.75 2.75 10.98
CA ALA A 33 -12.08 1.39 11.39
C ALA A 33 -13.17 0.81 10.49
N GLU A 34 -14.24 1.57 10.25
CA GLU A 34 -15.32 1.18 9.33
C GLU A 34 -14.80 0.93 7.89
N LEU A 35 -13.84 1.73 7.41
CA LEU A 35 -13.21 1.48 6.10
C LEU A 35 -12.40 0.18 6.09
N GLN A 36 -11.65 -0.08 7.16
CA GLN A 36 -10.87 -1.32 7.30
C GLN A 36 -11.78 -2.55 7.42
N ASP A 37 -12.94 -2.43 8.07
CA ASP A 37 -13.94 -3.51 8.14
C ASP A 37 -14.45 -3.87 6.73
N VAL A 38 -14.82 -2.87 5.92
CA VAL A 38 -15.22 -3.11 4.52
C VAL A 38 -14.10 -3.78 3.72
N ALA A 39 -12.85 -3.36 3.92
CA ALA A 39 -11.70 -3.95 3.26
C ALA A 39 -11.49 -5.42 3.68
N ALA A 40 -11.59 -5.73 4.97
CA ALA A 40 -11.45 -7.07 5.51
C ALA A 40 -12.57 -8.00 4.99
N GLU A 41 -13.81 -7.52 4.95
CA GLU A 41 -14.93 -8.27 4.37
C GLU A 41 -14.71 -8.61 2.89
N LEU A 42 -14.19 -7.66 2.11
CA LEU A 42 -13.87 -7.87 0.70
C LEU A 42 -12.75 -8.90 0.53
N ARG A 43 -11.64 -8.76 1.27
CA ARG A 43 -10.54 -9.74 1.26
C ARG A 43 -11.04 -11.15 1.59
N ALA A 44 -11.74 -11.31 2.71
CA ALA A 44 -12.28 -12.59 3.14
C ALA A 44 -13.21 -13.21 2.10
N ARG A 45 -14.07 -12.40 1.46
CA ARG A 45 -14.95 -12.85 0.38
C ARG A 45 -14.16 -13.30 -0.85
N HIS A 46 -13.17 -12.53 -1.29
CA HIS A 46 -12.36 -12.86 -2.46
C HIS A 46 -11.52 -14.13 -2.25
N TRP A 47 -10.95 -14.32 -1.05
CA TRP A 47 -10.23 -15.55 -0.73
C TRP A 47 -11.15 -16.77 -0.65
N ARG A 48 -12.37 -16.62 -0.07
CA ARG A 48 -13.37 -17.70 -0.09
C ARG A 48 -13.81 -18.07 -1.51
N LEU A 49 -13.93 -17.10 -2.42
CA LEU A 49 -14.21 -17.36 -3.84
C LEU A 49 -13.07 -18.13 -4.52
N GLN A 50 -11.82 -17.73 -4.27
CA GLN A 50 -10.63 -18.43 -4.77
C GLN A 50 -10.56 -19.88 -4.26
N ALA A 51 -10.72 -20.08 -2.95
CA ALA A 51 -10.72 -21.41 -2.34
C ALA A 51 -11.92 -22.27 -2.82
N GLY A 52 -13.12 -21.68 -2.90
CA GLY A 52 -14.33 -22.35 -3.38
C GLY A 52 -14.27 -22.73 -4.87
N ALA A 53 -13.43 -22.06 -5.66
CA ALA A 53 -13.13 -22.42 -7.04
C ALA A 53 -12.12 -23.58 -7.17
N GLY A 54 -11.58 -24.09 -6.05
CA GLY A 54 -10.63 -25.19 -6.02
C GLY A 54 -9.17 -24.79 -6.27
N LEU A 55 -8.81 -23.52 -6.09
CA LEU A 55 -7.40 -23.09 -6.18
C LEU A 55 -6.58 -23.62 -5.00
N ASP A 56 -5.36 -24.07 -5.29
CA ASP A 56 -4.42 -24.57 -4.27
C ASP A 56 -3.94 -23.43 -3.35
N HIS A 57 -3.93 -22.20 -3.87
CA HIS A 57 -3.49 -21.00 -3.14
C HIS A 57 -4.46 -19.84 -3.27
N VAL A 58 -4.60 -19.08 -2.19
CA VAL A 58 -5.22 -17.75 -2.20
C VAL A 58 -4.15 -16.68 -2.29
N THR A 59 -4.33 -15.70 -3.18
CA THR A 59 -3.36 -14.60 -3.31
C THR A 59 -3.58 -13.57 -2.21
N VAL A 60 -2.49 -13.15 -1.57
CA VAL A 60 -2.47 -12.11 -0.52
C VAL A 60 -1.48 -11.03 -0.92
N GLY A 61 -1.69 -9.78 -0.49
CA GLY A 61 -0.86 -8.62 -0.88
C GLY A 61 -1.25 -7.99 -2.22
N ASP A 62 -2.29 -8.51 -2.88
CA ASP A 62 -2.91 -7.95 -4.08
C ASP A 62 -4.01 -6.91 -3.75
N PHE A 63 -4.54 -6.94 -2.54
CA PHE A 63 -5.49 -5.94 -2.04
C PHE A 63 -4.77 -4.64 -1.63
N ALA A 64 -5.31 -3.52 -2.08
CA ALA A 64 -4.83 -2.17 -1.77
C ALA A 64 -6.02 -1.21 -1.65
N LEU A 65 -5.98 -0.29 -0.69
CA LEU A 65 -7.01 0.74 -0.54
C LEU A 65 -6.94 1.79 -1.66
N TYR A 66 -5.78 1.98 -2.28
CA TYR A 66 -5.62 2.88 -3.41
C TYR A 66 -4.78 2.24 -4.52
N ASP A 67 -3.52 1.91 -4.23
CA ASP A 67 -2.57 1.37 -5.19
C ASP A 67 -1.53 0.44 -4.53
N GLN A 68 -1.26 -0.71 -5.16
CA GLN A 68 -0.32 -1.70 -4.63
C GLN A 68 1.14 -1.23 -4.64
N VAL A 69 1.52 -0.25 -5.49
CA VAL A 69 2.89 0.30 -5.45
C VAL A 69 3.02 1.28 -4.27
N ALA A 70 2.01 2.10 -4.00
CA ALA A 70 1.95 2.90 -2.78
C ALA A 70 1.97 2.07 -1.49
N ASP A 71 1.36 0.89 -1.52
CA ASP A 71 1.47 -0.05 -0.40
C ASP A 71 2.91 -0.44 -0.11
N LEU A 72 3.74 -0.61 -1.15
CA LEU A 72 5.17 -0.90 -1.01
C LEU A 72 5.97 0.29 -0.46
N ILE A 73 5.57 1.52 -0.79
CA ILE A 73 6.19 2.73 -0.23
C ILE A 73 6.06 2.73 1.30
N GLN A 74 4.87 2.42 1.82
CA GLN A 74 4.66 2.30 3.26
C GLN A 74 5.32 1.05 3.85
N LEU A 75 5.19 -0.10 3.18
CA LEU A 75 5.77 -1.36 3.62
C LEU A 75 7.28 -1.26 3.85
N PHE A 76 7.98 -0.52 2.99
CA PHE A 76 9.43 -0.31 3.10
C PHE A 76 9.82 1.03 3.71
N GLY A 77 8.86 1.80 4.24
CA GLY A 77 9.14 3.02 5.00
C GLY A 77 9.86 4.10 4.22
N CYS A 78 9.70 4.14 2.89
CA CYS A 78 10.34 5.11 2.01
C CYS A 78 9.35 6.20 1.57
N GLU A 79 8.50 6.65 2.49
CA GLU A 79 7.56 7.75 2.28
C GLU A 79 8.35 9.06 2.01
N PRO A 80 8.00 9.87 1.00
CA PRO A 80 8.80 11.05 0.65
C PRO A 80 8.86 12.08 1.78
N ALA A 81 10.07 12.54 2.12
CA ALA A 81 10.31 13.47 3.23
C ALA A 81 9.50 14.77 3.17
N ARG A 82 9.16 15.24 1.95
CA ARG A 82 8.32 16.42 1.71
C ARG A 82 6.89 16.33 2.28
N PHE A 83 6.40 15.14 2.62
CA PHE A 83 5.12 15.00 3.32
C PHE A 83 5.23 15.34 4.82
N GLY A 84 6.44 15.40 5.37
CA GLY A 84 6.69 15.89 6.74
C GLY A 84 6.05 15.06 7.85
N PHE A 85 5.77 13.78 7.61
CA PHE A 85 5.13 12.91 8.60
C PHE A 85 5.94 12.84 9.88
N THR A 86 5.28 13.06 11.01
CA THR A 86 5.90 13.03 12.35
C THR A 86 5.84 11.63 12.96
N GLY A 87 4.95 10.78 12.43
CA GLY A 87 4.65 9.45 13.00
C GLY A 87 3.49 9.48 13.99
N GLU A 88 2.93 10.66 14.28
CA GLU A 88 1.68 10.79 15.03
C GLU A 88 0.46 10.49 14.17
N GLU A 89 0.59 10.61 12.84
CA GLU A 89 -0.47 10.30 11.90
C GLU A 89 -0.65 8.78 11.76
N SER A 90 -1.92 8.35 11.64
CA SER A 90 -2.22 6.96 11.33
C SER A 90 -1.55 6.55 10.00
N PRO A 91 -1.15 5.27 9.85
CA PRO A 91 -0.66 4.76 8.57
C PRO A 91 -1.62 5.06 7.40
N LEU A 92 -2.93 4.97 7.64
CA LEU A 92 -3.95 5.22 6.63
C LEU A 92 -4.02 6.70 6.21
N ARG A 93 -3.90 7.62 7.17
CA ARG A 93 -3.83 9.06 6.87
C ARG A 93 -2.60 9.40 6.04
N ARG A 94 -1.43 8.84 6.38
CA ARG A 94 -0.19 9.00 5.59
C ARG A 94 -0.33 8.42 4.19
N TYR A 95 -0.97 7.27 4.06
CA TYR A 95 -1.24 6.61 2.78
C TYR A 95 -2.10 7.49 1.86
N PHE A 96 -3.21 8.03 2.37
CA PHE A 96 -4.07 8.90 1.56
C PHE A 96 -3.48 10.29 1.31
N ALA A 97 -2.66 10.81 2.22
CA ALA A 97 -1.86 12.01 1.96
C ALA A 97 -0.93 11.79 0.75
N MET A 98 -0.27 10.64 0.65
CA MET A 98 0.53 10.29 -0.54
C MET A 98 -0.33 10.12 -1.79
N ALA A 99 -1.48 9.47 -1.68
CA ALA A 99 -2.33 9.16 -2.83
C ALA A 99 -3.09 10.36 -3.40
N ARG A 100 -3.47 11.33 -2.55
CA ARG A 100 -4.40 12.42 -2.91
C ARG A 100 -3.91 13.82 -2.56
N GLY A 101 -2.78 13.92 -1.88
CA GLY A 101 -2.23 15.16 -1.38
C GLY A 101 -2.91 15.64 -0.09
N VAL A 102 -2.29 16.63 0.53
CA VAL A 102 -2.82 17.36 1.68
C VAL A 102 -3.03 18.80 1.24
N ALA A 103 -4.25 19.31 1.38
CA ALA A 103 -4.52 20.72 1.10
C ALA A 103 -3.75 21.60 2.11
N ALA A 104 -3.24 22.74 1.64
CA ALA A 104 -2.81 23.78 2.57
C ALA A 104 -4.07 24.21 3.34
N HIS A 105 -4.08 24.05 4.66
CA HIS A 105 -5.15 24.63 5.47
C HIS A 105 -4.95 26.15 5.47
N GLU A 106 -5.87 26.89 4.85
CA GLU A 106 -6.04 28.31 5.20
C GLU A 106 -6.46 28.36 6.67
N HIS A 107 -5.60 28.91 7.52
CA HIS A 107 -5.97 29.22 8.89
C HIS A 107 -7.04 30.30 8.87
N GLY A 108 -8.30 29.92 9.05
CA GLY A 108 -9.35 30.87 9.43
C GLY A 108 -9.09 31.36 10.86
N GLU A 109 -9.19 32.66 11.08
CA GLU A 109 -9.14 33.28 12.42
C GLU A 109 -10.19 32.59 13.33
N GLY A 110 -9.74 31.68 14.20
CA GLY A 110 -10.62 30.96 15.13
C GLY A 110 -10.41 29.44 15.26
N CYS A 111 -9.54 28.80 14.47
CA CYS A 111 -9.16 27.41 14.77
C CYS A 111 -8.31 27.38 16.04
N GLY A 112 -8.84 26.85 17.15
CA GLY A 112 -8.11 26.59 18.39
C GLY A 112 -7.04 25.48 18.27
N CYS A 113 -6.61 25.18 17.05
CA CYS A 113 -5.54 24.25 16.73
C CYS A 113 -4.21 25.03 16.70
N GLY A 114 -3.30 24.76 17.64
CA GLY A 114 -1.98 25.39 17.71
C GLY A 114 -1.00 24.99 16.59
N ALA A 115 -1.49 24.60 15.42
CA ALA A 115 -0.68 24.18 14.28
C ALA A 115 -0.33 25.41 13.41
N SER A 116 0.92 25.56 12.99
CA SER A 116 1.31 26.60 12.03
C SER A 116 0.64 26.38 10.66
N ALA A 117 0.51 27.44 9.87
CA ALA A 117 0.11 27.37 8.47
C ALA A 117 1.13 26.52 7.69
N GLY A 118 0.80 25.25 7.46
CA GLY A 118 1.64 24.35 6.66
C GLY A 118 1.37 24.54 5.17
N GLU A 119 2.43 24.58 4.38
CA GLU A 119 2.33 24.39 2.93
C GLU A 119 1.76 22.98 2.68
N GLY A 120 0.67 22.89 1.93
CA GLY A 120 0.07 21.61 1.55
C GLY A 120 1.07 20.77 0.74
N ALA A 121 0.98 19.45 0.87
CA ALA A 121 1.84 18.52 0.13
C ALA A 121 1.09 17.95 -1.09
N ALA A 122 1.66 18.09 -2.28
CA ALA A 122 1.10 17.49 -3.49
C ALA A 122 1.12 15.95 -3.42
N ALA A 123 0.12 15.32 -4.04
CA ALA A 123 0.05 13.87 -4.21
C ALA A 123 1.29 13.33 -4.95
N LEU A 124 1.58 12.05 -4.76
CA LEU A 124 2.50 11.32 -5.63
C LEU A 124 2.02 11.38 -7.08
N GLU A 125 2.97 11.37 -8.01
CA GLU A 125 2.65 11.27 -9.43
C GLU A 125 1.92 9.96 -9.73
N MET A 126 0.86 10.04 -10.54
CA MET A 126 0.20 8.88 -11.11
C MET A 126 0.64 8.68 -12.56
N THR A 127 1.04 7.46 -12.91
CA THR A 127 1.38 7.10 -14.30
C THR A 127 0.83 5.73 -14.66
N LYS A 128 0.78 5.41 -15.96
CA LYS A 128 0.26 4.13 -16.45
C LYS A 128 1.11 2.96 -15.94
N TRP A 129 0.43 1.92 -15.49
CA TRP A 129 1.05 0.63 -15.21
C TRP A 129 1.26 -0.11 -16.52
N PHE A 130 2.49 -0.02 -17.03
CA PHE A 130 2.88 -0.54 -18.34
C PHE A 130 1.94 -0.04 -19.46
N ASP A 131 1.48 -0.93 -20.32
CA ASP A 131 0.56 -0.66 -21.43
C ASP A 131 -0.93 -0.81 -21.03
N THR A 132 -1.22 -0.93 -19.74
CA THR A 132 -2.60 -1.06 -19.23
C THR A 132 -3.28 0.30 -19.03
N ASN A 133 -4.57 0.26 -18.69
CA ASN A 133 -5.33 1.44 -18.24
C ASN A 133 -5.29 1.65 -16.71
N TYR A 134 -4.61 0.77 -15.97
CA TYR A 134 -4.37 0.98 -14.55
C TYR A 134 -3.28 2.03 -14.36
N HIS A 135 -3.38 2.83 -13.30
CA HIS A 135 -2.38 3.83 -12.94
C HIS A 135 -1.84 3.53 -11.54
N TYR A 136 -0.53 3.65 -11.36
CA TYR A 136 0.13 3.45 -10.07
C TYR A 136 0.74 4.77 -9.57
N LEU A 137 0.96 4.85 -8.26
CA LEU A 137 1.63 5.98 -7.62
C LEU A 137 3.14 5.75 -7.66
N VAL A 138 3.85 6.66 -8.33
CA VAL A 138 5.29 6.55 -8.62
C VAL A 138 6.10 6.77 -7.33
N PRO A 139 6.90 5.78 -6.88
CA PRO A 139 7.82 5.98 -5.76
C PRO A 139 8.84 7.09 -6.05
N GLU A 140 9.20 7.86 -5.02
CA GLU A 140 10.17 8.94 -5.12
C GLU A 140 11.43 8.57 -4.34
N PHE A 141 12.59 8.69 -4.97
CA PHE A 141 13.87 8.25 -4.41
C PHE A 141 14.95 9.31 -4.55
N ASP A 142 15.86 9.36 -3.59
CA ASP A 142 17.07 10.18 -3.57
C ASP A 142 18.20 9.44 -2.82
N ALA A 143 19.40 10.04 -2.75
CA ALA A 143 20.53 9.43 -2.07
C ALA A 143 20.32 9.26 -0.54
N ALA A 144 19.41 10.03 0.06
CA ALA A 144 19.07 9.99 1.48
C ALA A 144 17.99 8.97 1.81
N THR A 145 17.34 8.39 0.81
CA THR A 145 16.28 7.39 0.98
C THR A 145 16.79 6.22 1.82
N ALA A 146 16.08 5.97 2.91
CA ALA A 146 16.27 4.84 3.80
C ALA A 146 15.04 3.93 3.75
N PHE A 147 15.24 2.66 4.07
CA PHE A 147 14.16 1.67 4.08
C PHE A 147 14.02 1.08 5.48
N THR A 148 12.78 0.99 5.95
CA THR A 148 12.41 0.38 7.23
C THR A 148 11.16 -0.47 7.03
N LEU A 149 11.16 -1.70 7.55
CA LEU A 149 10.04 -2.62 7.34
C LEU A 149 8.84 -2.27 8.23
N HIS A 150 7.71 -1.94 7.62
CA HIS A 150 6.40 -1.76 8.26
C HIS A 150 5.41 -2.81 7.75
N ALA A 151 5.63 -4.07 8.15
CA ALA A 151 4.92 -5.23 7.59
C ALA A 151 3.54 -5.52 8.20
N ASP A 152 3.11 -4.77 9.22
CA ASP A 152 1.96 -5.13 10.07
C ASP A 152 0.68 -5.36 9.26
N ARG A 153 0.39 -4.49 8.27
CA ARG A 153 -0.78 -4.66 7.39
C ARG A 153 -0.72 -5.97 6.61
N LEU A 154 0.37 -6.20 5.87
CA LEU A 154 0.50 -7.39 5.04
C LEU A 154 0.50 -8.68 5.88
N LEU A 155 1.15 -8.66 7.04
CA LEU A 155 1.16 -9.82 7.93
C LEU A 155 -0.22 -10.09 8.54
N ALA A 156 -0.97 -9.05 8.89
CA ALA A 156 -2.36 -9.22 9.32
C ALA A 156 -3.23 -9.84 8.21
N GLU A 157 -3.08 -9.40 6.95
CA GLU A 157 -3.78 -10.00 5.80
C GLU A 157 -3.38 -11.46 5.57
N VAL A 158 -2.10 -11.79 5.75
CA VAL A 158 -1.63 -13.19 5.71
C VAL A 158 -2.26 -14.01 6.83
N ASP A 159 -2.27 -13.48 8.06
CA ASP A 159 -2.82 -14.15 9.24
C ASP A 159 -4.34 -14.37 9.08
N GLU A 160 -5.07 -13.41 8.48
CA GLU A 160 -6.48 -13.57 8.08
C GLU A 160 -6.66 -14.69 7.04
N ALA A 161 -5.78 -14.77 6.04
CA ALA A 161 -5.86 -15.77 4.97
C ALA A 161 -5.51 -17.18 5.44
N ILE A 162 -4.59 -17.33 6.40
CA ILE A 162 -4.24 -18.63 7.02
C ILE A 162 -5.44 -19.26 7.74
N ALA A 163 -6.38 -18.44 8.23
CA ALA A 163 -7.60 -18.94 8.86
C ALA A 163 -8.60 -19.60 7.87
N LEU A 164 -8.33 -19.54 6.57
CA LEU A 164 -9.15 -20.17 5.52
C LEU A 164 -8.61 -21.56 5.14
N PRO A 165 -9.43 -22.44 4.55
CA PRO A 165 -9.01 -23.78 4.13
C PRO A 165 -8.15 -23.78 2.84
N ALA A 166 -7.28 -22.79 2.66
CA ALA A 166 -6.38 -22.65 1.51
C ALA A 166 -5.04 -22.03 1.93
N SER A 167 -3.96 -22.38 1.24
CA SER A 167 -2.63 -21.86 1.57
C SER A 167 -2.43 -20.46 0.99
N PRO A 168 -2.00 -19.46 1.78
CA PRO A 168 -1.72 -18.14 1.25
C PRO A 168 -0.48 -18.14 0.34
N LYS A 169 -0.51 -17.29 -0.69
CA LYS A 169 0.62 -16.98 -1.58
C LYS A 169 0.76 -15.47 -1.68
N ALA A 170 1.81 -14.91 -1.07
CA ALA A 170 2.08 -13.49 -1.14
C ALA A 170 2.41 -13.04 -2.58
N ALA A 171 1.80 -11.96 -3.04
CA ALA A 171 2.13 -11.25 -4.26
C ALA A 171 2.87 -9.96 -3.91
N LEU A 172 4.14 -9.86 -4.30
CA LEU A 172 4.98 -8.71 -4.04
C LEU A 172 5.67 -8.27 -5.33
N LEU A 173 5.71 -6.96 -5.56
CA LEU A 173 6.56 -6.41 -6.61
C LEU A 173 8.03 -6.59 -6.20
N GLY A 174 8.85 -7.15 -7.09
CA GLY A 174 10.26 -7.41 -6.82
C GLY A 174 11.07 -6.11 -6.62
N PRO A 175 12.19 -6.16 -5.87
CA PRO A 175 12.94 -4.96 -5.47
C PRO A 175 13.50 -4.19 -6.66
N VAL A 176 13.98 -4.90 -7.70
CA VAL A 176 14.48 -4.26 -8.93
C VAL A 176 13.35 -3.52 -9.64
N SER A 177 12.19 -4.14 -9.80
CA SER A 177 11.03 -3.51 -10.45
C SER A 177 10.50 -2.33 -9.64
N PHE A 178 10.46 -2.44 -8.31
CA PHE A 178 10.03 -1.36 -7.43
C PHE A 178 10.92 -0.12 -7.57
N LEU A 179 12.25 -0.30 -7.55
CA LEU A 179 13.19 0.80 -7.79
C LEU A 179 13.09 1.32 -9.23
N PHE A 180 13.05 0.43 -10.22
CA PHE A 180 13.01 0.80 -11.63
C PHE A 180 11.75 1.62 -11.99
N LEU A 181 10.60 1.31 -11.40
CA LEU A 181 9.34 2.00 -11.63
C LEU A 181 9.18 3.31 -10.83
N GLY A 182 10.11 3.62 -9.92
CA GLY A 182 10.18 4.91 -9.24
C GLY A 182 10.90 5.99 -10.04
N LYS A 183 11.01 7.17 -9.44
CA LYS A 183 11.73 8.33 -9.99
C LYS A 183 12.77 8.87 -9.01
N SER A 184 13.93 9.22 -9.55
CA SER A 184 14.96 9.97 -8.84
C SER A 184 14.52 11.44 -8.69
N LYS A 185 14.63 11.99 -7.49
CA LYS A 185 14.38 13.42 -7.19
C LYS A 185 15.65 14.26 -7.18
N GLU A 186 16.81 13.61 -7.32
CA GLU A 186 18.12 14.23 -7.46
C GLU A 186 18.65 14.01 -8.89
N ALA A 187 19.18 15.07 -9.51
CA ALA A 187 19.70 14.99 -10.87
C ALA A 187 20.93 14.08 -10.93
N GLY A 188 20.92 13.11 -11.85
CA GLY A 188 22.02 12.16 -12.04
C GLY A 188 22.06 11.01 -11.03
N PHE A 189 21.14 10.96 -10.05
CA PHE A 189 21.05 9.85 -9.11
C PHE A 189 20.46 8.60 -9.75
N ASP A 190 21.20 7.49 -9.71
CA ASP A 190 20.69 6.18 -10.12
C ASP A 190 19.95 5.50 -8.95
N ARG A 191 18.62 5.45 -9.05
CA ARG A 191 17.75 4.77 -8.07
C ARG A 191 18.06 3.28 -7.90
N LEU A 192 18.67 2.61 -8.88
CA LEU A 192 19.09 1.21 -8.70
C LEU A 192 20.27 1.05 -7.72
N ALA A 193 21.02 2.13 -7.45
CA ALA A 193 22.04 2.14 -6.40
C ALA A 193 21.46 1.92 -4.99
N LEU A 194 20.14 2.08 -4.82
CA LEU A 194 19.44 1.79 -3.57
C LEU A 194 19.20 0.29 -3.33
N LEU A 195 19.48 -0.58 -4.31
CA LEU A 195 19.18 -2.01 -4.21
C LEU A 195 19.84 -2.66 -3.00
N GLU A 196 21.11 -2.38 -2.74
CA GLU A 196 21.85 -2.90 -1.57
C GLU A 196 21.23 -2.48 -0.23
N ARG A 197 20.56 -1.33 -0.18
CA ARG A 197 19.83 -0.86 1.02
C ARG A 197 18.44 -1.47 1.14
N LEU A 198 17.83 -1.81 0.01
CA LEU A 198 16.46 -2.35 -0.05
C LEU A 198 16.43 -3.86 0.23
N LEU A 199 17.43 -4.60 -0.24
CA LEU A 199 17.49 -6.06 -0.11
C LEU A 199 17.36 -6.57 1.35
N PRO A 200 18.05 -5.99 2.35
CA PRO A 200 17.91 -6.45 3.74
C PRO A 200 16.49 -6.31 4.29
N VAL A 201 15.72 -5.31 3.82
CA VAL A 201 14.35 -5.07 4.26
C VAL A 201 13.37 -6.04 3.59
N TYR A 202 13.62 -6.39 2.32
CA TYR A 202 12.93 -7.50 1.66
C TYR A 202 13.23 -8.84 2.34
N GLU A 203 14.48 -9.11 2.72
CA GLU A 203 14.85 -10.33 3.45
C GLU A 203 14.08 -10.45 4.77
N GLN A 204 14.03 -9.38 5.57
CA GLN A 204 13.24 -9.35 6.80
C GLN A 204 11.76 -9.69 6.55
N LEU A 205 11.17 -9.16 5.48
CA LEU A 205 9.79 -9.49 5.10
C LEU A 205 9.64 -10.97 4.73
N LEU A 206 10.54 -11.49 3.89
CA LEU A 206 10.50 -12.90 3.46
C LEU A 206 10.68 -13.85 4.64
N VAL A 207 11.54 -13.54 5.61
CA VAL A 207 11.68 -14.31 6.85
C VAL A 207 10.39 -14.31 7.66
N LYS A 208 9.70 -13.16 7.78
CA LYS A 208 8.42 -13.05 8.50
C LYS A 208 7.28 -13.79 7.80
N LEU A 209 7.30 -13.86 6.48
CA LEU A 209 6.36 -14.65 5.67
C LEU A 209 6.64 -16.16 5.81
N ALA A 210 7.90 -16.58 5.69
CA ALA A 210 8.31 -17.97 5.87
C ALA A 210 7.96 -18.50 7.27
N ALA A 211 8.09 -17.68 8.31
CA ALA A 211 7.67 -18.03 9.68
C ALA A 211 6.16 -18.30 9.82
N ARG A 212 5.34 -17.84 8.87
CA ARG A 212 3.89 -18.09 8.77
C ARG A 212 3.54 -19.24 7.82
N GLY A 213 4.54 -19.91 7.25
CA GLY A 213 4.34 -20.99 6.28
C GLY A 213 3.97 -20.51 4.87
N VAL A 214 4.25 -19.24 4.54
CA VAL A 214 4.11 -18.66 3.20
C VAL A 214 5.41 -18.79 2.41
#